data_AF-A0A924LA99-F1
#
_entry.id   AF-A0A924LA99-F1
#
_cell.length_a   1.000
_cell.length_b   1.000
_cell.length_c   1.000
_cell.angle_alpha   90.00
_cell.angle_beta   90.00
_cell.angle_gamma   90.00
#
_symmetry.space_group_name_H-M   'P 1'
#
loop_
_entity.id
_entity.type
_entity.pdbx_description
1 polymer ?
#
loop_
_entity_poly.entity_id
_entity_poly.type
_entity_poly.pdbx_seq_one_letter_code
_entity_poly.pdbx_strand_id
1 'polypeptide(L)'
;GYKVGSGDAATSRVRLDNNASGRALRTIAVGRKAWMFVGSDDHAEAAGNLMTLIASARLHGLDPEVYLRDVVRVLPYWPQGRFLELCPRDWSATRARLDPTELERELGPLTVPALPSSEQSVAR
;
A
#
# COMPACT_ATOMS: atom_id res chain seq x y z
N GLY A 1 0.52 -48.87 -27.78
CA GLY A 1 1.04 -47.59 -28.31
C GLY A 1 -0.07 -46.57 -28.17
N TYR A 2 0.13 -45.35 -27.67
CA TYR A 2 1.24 -44.44 -27.94
C TYR A 2 1.60 -43.61 -26.70
N LYS A 3 2.85 -43.10 -26.66
CA LYS A 3 3.44 -42.22 -25.63
C LYS A 3 3.49 -40.75 -26.11
N VAL A 4 3.81 -39.87 -25.14
CA VAL A 4 4.42 -38.51 -25.18
C VAL A 4 3.40 -37.35 -25.20
N GLY A 5 3.50 -36.28 -24.40
CA GLY A 5 4.50 -35.80 -23.42
C GLY A 5 3.91 -34.60 -22.61
N SER A 6 4.35 -34.39 -21.37
CA SER A 6 5.26 -33.29 -20.92
C SER A 6 4.65 -31.88 -20.89
N GLY A 7 4.61 -31.28 -19.69
CA GLY A 7 4.56 -29.82 -19.54
C GLY A 7 3.84 -29.33 -18.28
N ASP A 8 4.59 -28.99 -17.23
CA ASP A 8 4.17 -28.16 -16.11
C ASP A 8 3.58 -26.83 -16.57
N ALA A 9 2.49 -26.39 -15.93
CA ALA A 9 2.19 -24.96 -15.76
C ALA A 9 1.17 -24.77 -14.64
N ALA A 10 1.67 -24.36 -13.47
CA ALA A 10 0.86 -23.75 -12.43
C ALA A 10 0.09 -22.55 -13.02
N THR A 11 -1.21 -22.47 -12.77
CA THR A 11 -1.94 -21.21 -12.94
C THR A 11 -2.84 -21.02 -11.74
N SER A 12 -2.36 -20.16 -10.86
CA SER A 12 -3.02 -19.57 -9.70
C SER A 12 -4.40 -19.04 -10.08
N ARG A 13 -5.45 -19.68 -9.57
CA ARG A 13 -6.82 -19.16 -9.66
C ARG A 13 -7.06 -18.19 -8.51
N VAL A 14 -6.47 -17.00 -8.60
CA VAL A 14 -6.86 -15.88 -7.73
C VAL A 14 -8.14 -15.30 -8.30
N ARG A 15 -9.26 -15.54 -7.61
CA ARG A 15 -10.54 -14.90 -7.93
C ARG A 15 -10.45 -13.44 -7.49
N LEU A 16 -10.21 -12.56 -8.46
CA LEU A 16 -10.34 -11.11 -8.37
C LEU A 16 -11.80 -10.74 -8.08
N ASP A 17 -12.13 -10.51 -6.82
CA ASP A 17 -13.31 -9.72 -6.48
C ASP A 17 -12.94 -8.23 -6.44
N ASN A 18 -12.66 -7.69 -7.64
CA ASN A 18 -12.33 -6.28 -7.90
C ASN A 18 -13.54 -5.34 -7.63
N ASN A 19 -14.73 -5.90 -7.45
CA ASN A 19 -15.96 -5.11 -7.39
C ASN A 19 -16.14 -4.43 -6.02
N ALA A 20 -15.70 -5.07 -4.94
CA ALA A 20 -15.72 -4.49 -3.59
C ALA A 20 -14.63 -3.42 -3.41
N SER A 21 -13.39 -3.73 -3.81
CA SER A 21 -12.26 -2.79 -3.75
C SER A 21 -12.50 -1.56 -4.63
N GLY A 22 -13.00 -1.75 -5.85
CA GLY A 22 -13.36 -0.64 -6.74
C GLY A 22 -14.48 0.24 -6.18
N ARG A 23 -15.40 -0.30 -5.37
CA ARG A 23 -16.51 0.44 -4.74
C ARG A 23 -16.06 1.21 -3.50
N ALA A 24 -15.18 0.63 -2.68
CA ALA A 24 -14.56 1.30 -1.54
C ALA A 24 -13.69 2.48 -1.98
N LEU A 25 -12.87 2.29 -3.04
CA LEU A 25 -12.09 3.36 -3.64
C LEU A 25 -12.97 4.44 -4.29
N ARG A 26 -14.12 4.06 -4.87
CA ARG A 26 -15.09 5.03 -5.38
C ARG A 26 -15.65 5.90 -4.26
N THR A 27 -15.94 5.34 -3.08
CA THR A 27 -16.41 6.10 -1.91
C THR A 27 -15.35 7.08 -1.42
N ILE A 28 -14.08 6.67 -1.36
CA ILE A 28 -12.96 7.55 -1.00
C ILE A 28 -12.71 8.61 -2.09
N ALA A 29 -12.85 8.25 -3.37
CA ALA A 29 -12.71 9.19 -4.49
C ALA A 29 -13.86 10.22 -4.53
N VAL A 30 -15.08 9.82 -4.17
CA VAL A 30 -16.23 10.72 -4.01
C VAL A 30 -16.02 11.65 -2.81
N GLY A 31 -15.46 11.15 -1.70
CA GLY A 31 -14.99 11.98 -0.57
C GLY A 31 -13.88 12.96 -0.96
N ARG A 32 -12.89 12.53 -1.76
CA ARG A 32 -11.83 13.39 -2.33
C ARG A 32 -12.36 14.47 -3.24
N LYS A 33 -13.43 14.19 -4.00
CA LYS A 33 -14.09 15.21 -4.82
C LYS A 33 -14.78 16.24 -3.94
N ALA A 34 -15.45 15.83 -2.86
CA ALA A 34 -16.02 16.76 -1.88
C ALA A 34 -14.96 17.64 -1.17
N TRP A 35 -13.78 17.08 -0.87
CA TRP A 35 -12.66 17.82 -0.24
C TRP A 35 -11.94 18.77 -1.21
N MET A 36 -12.00 18.51 -2.53
CA MET A 36 -11.45 19.43 -3.54
C MET A 36 -12.34 20.65 -3.85
N PHE A 37 -13.55 20.75 -3.26
CA PHE A 37 -14.50 21.84 -3.54
C PHE A 37 -14.70 22.84 -2.39
N VAL A 38 -14.15 22.61 -1.20
CA VAL A 38 -14.17 23.61 -0.12
C VAL A 38 -12.84 24.37 -0.14
N GLY A 39 -12.83 25.58 -0.69
CA GLY A 39 -11.62 26.38 -0.86
C GLY A 39 -11.03 26.90 0.46
N SER A 40 -10.04 26.18 1.00
CA SER A 40 -9.04 26.74 1.93
C SER A 40 -7.64 26.32 1.48
N ASP A 41 -6.62 27.13 1.80
CA ASP A 41 -5.22 26.88 1.45
C ASP A 41 -4.72 25.48 1.89
N ASP A 42 -5.26 24.97 3.00
CA ASP A 42 -4.99 23.61 3.50
C ASP A 42 -5.35 22.51 2.49
N HIS A 43 -6.39 22.73 1.68
CA HIS A 43 -6.81 21.76 0.65
C HIS A 43 -5.84 21.75 -0.53
N ALA A 44 -5.26 22.90 -0.88
CA ALA A 44 -4.24 23.01 -1.91
C ALA A 44 -2.93 22.33 -1.46
N GLU A 45 -2.54 22.53 -0.21
CA GLU A 45 -1.37 21.87 0.37
C GLU A 45 -1.55 20.35 0.46
N ALA A 46 -2.69 19.88 0.96
CA ALA A 46 -3.00 18.45 1.02
C ALA A 46 -3.02 17.80 -0.37
N ALA A 47 -3.60 18.49 -1.37
CA ALA A 47 -3.57 18.03 -2.75
C ALA A 47 -2.13 17.97 -3.30
N GLY A 48 -1.30 18.99 -3.02
CA GLY A 48 0.11 19.03 -3.40
C GLY A 48 0.93 17.89 -2.80
N ASN A 49 0.74 17.61 -1.51
CA ASN A 49 1.38 16.51 -0.81
C ASN A 49 0.98 15.15 -1.41
N LEU A 50 -0.30 14.96 -1.71
CA LEU A 50 -0.80 13.72 -2.31
C LEU A 50 -0.29 13.52 -3.73
N MET A 51 -0.24 14.58 -4.55
CA MET A 51 0.33 14.52 -5.89
C MET A 51 1.83 14.22 -5.86
N THR A 52 2.57 14.83 -4.93
CA THR A 52 3.99 14.53 -4.69
C THR A 52 4.18 13.07 -4.32
N LEU A 53 3.33 12.53 -3.46
CA LEU A 53 3.39 11.13 -3.04
C LEU A 53 3.07 10.16 -4.19
N ILE A 54 2.08 10.48 -5.04
CA ILE A 54 1.76 9.71 -6.25
C ILE A 54 2.93 9.74 -7.25
N ALA A 55 3.52 10.91 -7.48
CA ALA A 55 4.68 11.05 -8.36
C ALA A 55 5.87 10.24 -7.84
N SER A 56 6.13 10.30 -6.53
CA SER A 56 7.19 9.52 -5.88
C SER A 56 6.93 8.01 -5.94
N ALA A 57 5.68 7.56 -5.74
CA ALA A 57 5.31 6.15 -5.93
C ALA A 57 5.63 5.66 -7.35
N ARG A 58 5.24 6.43 -8.37
CA ARG A 58 5.56 6.11 -9.77
C ARG A 58 7.06 6.07 -10.04
N LEU A 59 7.81 7.03 -9.50
CA LEU A 59 9.26 7.11 -9.64
C LEU A 59 9.97 5.85 -9.09
N HIS A 60 9.42 5.25 -8.03
CA HIS A 60 9.94 4.03 -7.43
C HIS A 60 9.30 2.74 -7.99
N GLY A 61 8.57 2.83 -9.11
CA GLY A 61 7.96 1.67 -9.78
C GLY A 61 6.78 1.05 -9.02
N LEU A 62 6.17 1.78 -8.09
CA LEU A 62 5.01 1.33 -7.35
C LEU A 62 3.71 1.69 -8.09
N ASP A 63 2.70 0.82 -7.97
CA ASP A 63 1.33 1.20 -8.28
C ASP A 63 0.83 2.20 -7.21
N PRO A 64 0.50 3.46 -7.57
CA PRO A 64 0.14 4.48 -6.57
C PRO A 64 -1.15 4.18 -5.83
N GLU A 65 -2.10 3.49 -6.46
CA GLU A 65 -3.38 3.14 -5.84
C GLU A 65 -3.18 2.08 -4.78
N VAL A 66 -2.45 1.01 -5.11
CA VAL A 66 -2.08 -0.05 -4.17
C VAL A 66 -1.23 0.49 -3.03
N TYR A 67 -0.22 1.31 -3.34
CA TYR A 67 0.63 1.94 -2.34
C TYR A 67 -0.17 2.79 -1.34
N LEU A 68 -1.00 3.71 -1.83
CA LEU A 68 -1.77 4.59 -0.95
C LEU A 68 -2.79 3.82 -0.11
N ARG A 69 -3.45 2.81 -0.68
CA ARG A 69 -4.36 1.93 0.05
C ARG A 69 -3.65 1.23 1.19
N ASP A 70 -2.52 0.60 0.90
CA ASP A 70 -1.76 -0.16 1.89
C ASP A 70 -1.19 0.79 2.97
N VAL A 71 -0.66 1.96 2.59
CA VAL A 71 -0.15 2.96 3.54
C VAL A 71 -1.23 3.46 4.49
N VAL A 72 -2.41 3.81 3.98
CA VAL A 72 -3.54 4.25 4.84
C VAL A 72 -3.96 3.15 5.81
N ARG A 73 -3.83 1.88 5.42
CA ARG A 73 -4.14 0.73 6.29
C ARG A 73 -3.12 0.56 7.41
N VAL A 74 -1.81 0.71 7.13
CA VAL A 74 -0.73 0.48 8.10
C VAL A 74 -0.46 1.68 9.02
N LEU A 75 -0.70 2.91 8.53
CA LEU A 75 -0.30 4.15 9.20
C LEU A 75 -0.79 4.25 10.66
N PRO A 76 -2.04 3.86 11.02
CA PRO A 76 -2.52 3.97 12.40
C PRO A 76 -1.78 3.06 13.41
N TYR A 77 -1.14 2.00 12.92
CA TYR A 77 -0.42 1.03 13.75
C TYR A 77 1.08 1.29 13.80
N TRP A 78 1.60 2.10 12.86
CA TRP A 78 3.03 2.32 12.70
C TRP A 78 3.57 3.34 13.72
N PRO A 79 4.72 3.09 14.35
CA PRO A 79 5.32 4.05 15.26
C PRO A 79 5.85 5.28 14.49
N GLN A 80 5.61 6.48 15.04
CA GLN A 80 5.96 7.77 14.41
C GLN A 80 7.45 7.87 14.04
N GLY A 81 8.35 7.34 14.88
CA GLY A 81 9.79 7.33 14.63
C GLY A 81 10.23 6.47 13.43
N ARG A 82 9.32 5.68 12.83
CA ARG A 82 9.60 4.77 11.71
C ARG A 82 8.78 5.09 10.46
N PHE A 83 8.22 6.29 10.34
CA PHE A 83 7.40 6.68 9.18
C PHE A 83 8.16 6.70 7.85
N LEU A 84 9.49 6.86 7.88
CA LEU A 84 10.30 6.78 6.66
C LEU A 84 10.21 5.39 6.00
N GLU A 85 9.98 4.32 6.76
CA GLU A 85 9.73 2.97 6.21
C GLU A 85 8.47 2.89 5.34
N LEU A 86 7.54 3.83 5.50
CA LEU A 86 6.31 3.91 4.73
C LEU A 86 6.46 4.77 3.48
N CYS A 87 7.59 5.45 3.29
CA CYS A 87 7.78 6.30 2.11
C CYS A 87 7.93 5.44 0.84
N PRO A 88 7.64 5.98 -0.36
CA PRO A 88 7.68 5.20 -1.60
C PRO A 88 9.02 4.51 -1.89
N ARG A 89 10.12 5.07 -1.39
CA ARG A 89 11.47 4.52 -1.57
C ARG A 89 11.64 3.19 -0.84
N ASP A 90 11.21 3.15 0.42
CA ASP A 90 11.45 2.02 1.32
C ASP A 90 10.27 1.06 1.39
N TRP A 91 9.13 1.45 0.79
CA TRP A 91 7.88 0.72 0.86
C TRP A 91 7.98 -0.74 0.45
N SER A 92 8.72 -1.07 -0.62
CA SER A 92 8.84 -2.46 -1.07
C SER A 92 9.47 -3.37 -0.01
N ALA A 93 10.53 -2.90 0.64
CA ALA A 93 11.21 -3.61 1.72
C ALA A 93 10.34 -3.71 2.97
N THR A 94 9.56 -2.68 3.26
CA THR A 94 8.60 -2.69 4.38
C THR A 94 7.46 -3.64 4.14
N ARG A 95 6.82 -3.57 2.97
CA ARG A 95 5.70 -4.41 2.59
C ARG A 95 6.07 -5.90 2.56
N ALA A 96 7.31 -6.23 2.20
CA ALA A 96 7.80 -7.61 2.22
C ALA A 96 7.86 -8.24 3.62
N ARG A 97 7.87 -7.42 4.68
CA ARG A 97 7.88 -7.87 6.08
C ARG A 97 6.49 -7.93 6.72
N LEU A 98 5.47 -7.44 6.03
CA LEU A 98 4.09 -7.48 6.51
C LEU A 98 3.45 -8.83 6.20
N ASP A 99 2.55 -9.29 7.06
CA ASP A 99 1.69 -10.42 6.75
C ASP A 99 0.68 -10.01 5.65
N PRO A 100 0.70 -10.64 4.46
CA PRO A 100 -0.23 -10.33 3.39
C PRO A 100 -1.69 -10.51 3.81
N THR A 101 -1.98 -11.47 4.69
CA THR A 101 -3.32 -11.79 5.17
C THR A 101 -3.86 -10.67 6.06
N GLU A 102 -3.01 -10.06 6.89
CA GLU A 102 -3.41 -8.92 7.72
C GLU A 102 -3.66 -7.66 6.87
N LEU A 103 -2.87 -7.47 5.81
CA LEU A 103 -2.97 -6.34 4.90
C LEU A 103 -4.21 -6.41 3.99
N GLU A 104 -4.63 -7.61 3.60
CA GLU A 104 -5.84 -7.84 2.80
C GLU A 104 -7.14 -7.64 3.59
N ARG A 105 -7.09 -7.68 4.93
CA ARG A 105 -8.28 -7.47 5.77
C ARG A 105 -8.71 -6.00 5.77
N GLU A 106 -10.00 -5.78 5.52
CA GLU A 106 -10.59 -4.44 5.55
C GLU A 106 -10.44 -3.76 6.91
N LEU A 107 -10.58 -4.53 7.99
CA LEU A 107 -10.51 -4.06 9.38
C LEU A 107 -9.84 -5.14 10.25
N GLY A 108 -9.15 -4.70 11.30
CA GLY A 108 -8.48 -5.57 12.27
C GLY A 108 -7.08 -5.09 12.66
N PRO A 109 -6.47 -5.71 13.70
CA PRO A 109 -5.11 -5.37 14.12
C PRO A 109 -4.12 -5.67 13.00
N LEU A 110 -3.04 -4.89 12.95
CA LEU A 110 -1.90 -5.08 12.06
C LEU A 110 -0.63 -5.21 12.89
N THR A 111 0.13 -6.28 12.63
CA THR A 111 1.37 -6.56 13.33
C THR A 111 2.51 -5.76 12.70
N VAL A 112 3.14 -4.89 13.48
CA VAL A 112 4.30 -4.11 13.01
C VAL A 112 5.58 -4.93 13.19
N PRO A 113 6.30 -5.26 12.10
CA PRO A 113 7.55 -6.00 12.19
C PRO A 113 8.62 -5.19 12.90
N ALA A 114 9.49 -5.88 13.65
CA ALA A 114 10.66 -5.27 14.28
C ALA A 114 11.61 -4.64 13.23
N LEU A 115 12.45 -3.72 13.67
CA LEU A 115 13.49 -3.12 12.84
C LEU A 115 14.45 -4.22 12.32
N PRO A 116 14.93 -4.13 11.07
CA PRO A 116 15.97 -5.05 10.59
C PRO A 116 17.23 -4.90 11.44
N SER A 117 17.96 -6.00 11.66
CA SER A 117 19.11 -6.05 12.57
C SER A 117 20.21 -5.02 12.26
N SER A 118 20.31 -4.57 11.00
CA SER A 118 21.24 -3.51 10.57
C SER A 118 20.92 -2.12 11.16
N GLU A 119 19.67 -1.85 11.51
CA GLU A 119 19.22 -0.55 12.05
C GLU A 119 19.05 -0.57 13.57
N GLN A 120 19.02 -1.75 14.18
CA GLN A 120 18.92 -1.91 15.65
C GLN A 120 20.12 -1.32 16.40
N SER A 121 21.29 -1.20 15.76
CA SER A 121 22.50 -0.63 16.37
C SER A 121 22.56 0.90 16.33
N VAL A 122 21.75 1.56 15.51
CA VAL A 122 21.77 3.03 15.33
C VAL A 122 20.81 3.72 16.30
N ALA A 123 19.84 2.98 16.85
CA ALA A 123 18.85 3.46 17.79
C ALA A 123 19.27 3.36 19.27
N ARG A 124 20.55 3.07 19.56
CA ARG A 124 21.09 2.89 20.92
C ARG A 124 22.03 4.00 21.32
#